data_AF-D2QXB0-F1
#
_entry.id   AF-D2QXB0-F1
#
_cell.length_a   1.000
_cell.length_b   1.000
_cell.length_c   1.000
_cell.angle_alpha   90.00
_cell.angle_beta   90.00
_cell.angle_gamma   90.00
#
_symmetry.space_group_name_H-M   'P 1'
#
loop_
_entity.id
_entity.type
_entity.pdbx_description
1 polymer ?
#
loop_
_entity_poly.entity_id
_entity_poly.type
_entity_poly.pdbx_seq_one_letter_code
_entity_poly.pdbx_strand_id
1 'polypeptide(L)'
;MNATEVENLVREVLRQLTAVSSAAPGSTAVASPKPPVETPRTAPIPSGTAVVRDSLVTLASIEDRLTGISRMVVSSRAIVTPAVVDELRKRGISIVRSADAIAGTTLANLGRELVVTLASDGLAALRTDLVSVLRRTIPQLELIDNCRSPKLEDVLAELTSRVVSRGRVGLLLTSTTAVAAALANRTRGVRALVATSGQSIDDAADTLAPNLIVVDRLKVNVWQLRAIASRLVSHGVMTPAAPWNQLL
;
A
#
# COMPACT_ATOMS: atom_id res chain seq x y z
N MET A 1 13.71 25.87 -26.35
CA MET A 1 14.03 24.54 -26.89
C MET A 1 13.70 24.58 -28.37
N ASN A 2 14.73 24.52 -29.21
CA ASN A 2 14.60 24.67 -30.66
C ASN A 2 14.50 23.28 -31.30
N ALA A 3 13.78 23.15 -32.42
CA ALA A 3 13.48 21.87 -33.08
C ALA A 3 14.73 21.02 -33.39
N THR A 4 15.86 21.67 -33.66
CA THR A 4 17.16 21.04 -33.93
C THR A 4 17.76 20.34 -32.71
N GLU A 5 17.46 20.80 -31.49
CA GLU A 5 17.91 20.15 -30.24
C GLU A 5 17.16 18.83 -30.01
N VAL A 6 15.88 18.79 -30.41
CA VAL A 6 15.04 17.59 -30.29
C VAL A 6 15.51 16.51 -31.25
N GLU A 7 15.83 16.85 -32.50
CA GLU A 7 16.32 15.86 -33.48
C GLU A 7 17.67 15.25 -33.07
N ASN A 8 18.56 16.04 -32.47
CA ASN A 8 19.84 15.53 -31.99
C ASN A 8 19.66 14.59 -30.80
N LEU A 9 18.71 14.87 -29.90
CA LEU A 9 18.35 13.99 -28.79
C LEU A 9 17.72 12.67 -29.28
N VAL A 10 16.80 12.74 -30.24
CA VAL A 10 16.14 11.54 -30.80
C VAL A 10 17.15 10.65 -31.52
N ARG A 11 18.10 11.25 -32.27
CA ARG A 11 19.14 10.50 -32.97
C ARG A 11 20.08 9.78 -32.00
N GLU A 12 20.42 10.41 -30.88
CA GLU A 12 21.29 9.81 -29.85
C GLU A 12 20.57 8.68 -29.09
N VAL A 13 19.29 8.86 -28.77
CA VAL A 13 18.47 7.82 -28.12
C VAL A 13 18.29 6.60 -29.03
N LEU A 14 18.03 6.81 -30.33
CA LEU A 14 17.91 5.71 -31.29
C LEU A 14 19.23 4.94 -31.44
N ARG A 15 20.37 5.65 -31.44
CA ARG A 15 21.71 5.03 -31.47
C ARG A 15 21.98 4.17 -30.24
N GLN A 16 21.58 4.63 -29.06
CA GLN A 16 21.74 3.87 -27.82
C GLN A 16 20.85 2.62 -27.78
N LEU A 17 19.62 2.69 -28.30
CA LEU A 17 18.72 1.53 -28.37
C LEU A 17 19.21 0.46 -29.36
N THR A 18 19.82 0.85 -30.47
CA THR A 18 20.39 -0.14 -31.42
C THR A 18 21.65 -0.79 -30.87
N ALA A 19 22.49 -0.05 -30.14
CA ALA A 19 23.70 -0.60 -29.52
C ALA A 19 23.38 -1.62 -28.41
N VAL A 20 22.33 -1.37 -27.60
CA VAL A 20 21.89 -2.30 -26.54
C VAL A 20 21.18 -3.53 -27.12
N SER A 21 20.51 -3.39 -28.26
CA SER A 21 19.83 -4.51 -28.92
C SER A 21 20.77 -5.46 -29.68
N SER A 22 22.02 -5.06 -29.97
CA SER A 22 22.94 -5.87 -30.77
C SER A 22 24.02 -6.61 -29.96
N ALA A 23 23.97 -6.56 -28.63
CA ALA A 23 24.95 -7.21 -27.76
C ALA A 23 24.41 -8.54 -27.17
N ALA A 24 24.41 -9.60 -27.98
CA ALA A 24 24.55 -11.00 -27.56
C ALA A 24 25.18 -11.78 -28.73
N PRO A 25 26.18 -12.67 -28.51
CA PRO A 25 25.86 -14.01 -28.03
C PRO A 25 26.93 -14.70 -27.15
N GLY A 26 26.50 -15.77 -26.45
CA GLY A 26 27.39 -16.72 -25.77
C GLY A 26 26.64 -17.96 -25.29
N SER A 27 26.46 -18.93 -26.19
CA SER A 27 25.88 -20.26 -25.98
C SER A 27 26.85 -21.20 -25.27
N THR A 28 26.36 -22.01 -24.33
CA THR A 28 26.73 -23.44 -24.19
C THR A 28 25.63 -24.22 -23.47
N ALA A 29 25.24 -25.33 -24.08
CA ALA A 29 24.24 -26.31 -23.67
C ALA A 29 24.81 -27.38 -22.72
N VAL A 30 23.97 -28.40 -22.40
CA VAL A 30 24.17 -29.71 -21.70
C VAL A 30 23.48 -29.71 -20.32
N ALA A 31 22.59 -30.62 -19.89
CA ALA A 31 22.01 -31.87 -20.39
C ALA A 31 20.70 -32.18 -19.63
N SER A 32 19.81 -32.96 -20.26
CA SER A 32 18.80 -33.84 -19.63
C SER A 32 19.40 -35.26 -19.59
N PRO A 33 19.07 -36.18 -18.63
CA PRO A 33 17.71 -36.76 -18.53
C PRO A 33 17.23 -37.33 -17.16
N LYS A 34 15.89 -37.49 -17.06
CA LYS A 34 15.08 -38.63 -16.52
C LYS A 34 14.20 -38.40 -15.24
N PRO A 35 12.89 -38.79 -15.24
CA PRO A 35 11.93 -38.76 -14.10
C PRO A 35 11.93 -40.11 -13.33
N PRO A 36 11.08 -40.45 -12.31
CA PRO A 36 9.88 -39.78 -11.73
C PRO A 36 9.84 -39.72 -10.17
N VAL A 37 8.85 -39.03 -9.56
CA VAL A 37 7.96 -39.53 -8.48
C VAL A 37 6.80 -38.54 -8.30
N GLU A 38 5.59 -39.09 -8.27
CA GLU A 38 4.28 -38.46 -8.23
C GLU A 38 3.71 -38.35 -6.79
N THR A 39 3.15 -37.16 -6.46
CA THR A 39 1.95 -36.86 -5.60
C THR A 39 1.95 -37.19 -4.08
N PRO A 40 1.15 -36.48 -3.22
CA PRO A 40 -0.22 -35.96 -3.42
C PRO A 40 -0.41 -34.45 -3.19
N ARG A 41 -1.09 -33.75 -4.12
CA ARG A 41 -2.52 -33.33 -4.04
C ARG A 41 -2.90 -32.68 -2.70
N THR A 42 -2.94 -31.35 -2.69
CA THR A 42 -3.99 -30.60 -1.97
C THR A 42 -4.80 -29.84 -3.02
N ALA A 43 -6.09 -30.15 -3.07
CA ALA A 43 -7.06 -29.62 -4.01
C ALA A 43 -7.60 -28.24 -3.53
N PRO A 44 -8.54 -27.61 -4.25
CA PRO A 44 -8.45 -26.24 -4.72
C PRO A 44 -9.14 -25.24 -3.80
N ILE A 45 -8.62 -24.01 -3.75
CA ILE A 45 -9.41 -22.86 -3.31
C ILE A 45 -9.87 -22.15 -4.59
N PRO A 46 -11.14 -22.26 -5.01
CA PRO A 46 -11.69 -21.40 -6.03
C PRO A 46 -11.96 -20.05 -5.38
N SER A 47 -11.06 -19.08 -5.58
CA SER A 47 -11.27 -17.71 -5.12
C SER A 47 -10.60 -16.70 -6.04
N GLY A 48 -10.95 -16.77 -7.33
CA GLY A 48 -11.16 -15.63 -8.24
C GLY A 48 -10.01 -14.65 -8.49
N THR A 49 -8.82 -14.80 -7.91
CA THR A 49 -7.79 -13.76 -7.95
C THR A 49 -6.42 -14.33 -8.26
N ALA A 50 -5.85 -13.99 -9.42
CA ALA A 50 -4.47 -14.33 -9.78
C ALA A 50 -3.56 -13.12 -9.64
N VAL A 51 -2.46 -13.26 -8.90
CA VAL A 51 -1.44 -12.22 -8.74
C VAL A 51 -0.27 -12.51 -9.67
N VAL A 52 -0.04 -11.61 -10.62
CA VAL A 52 1.09 -11.69 -11.57
C VAL A 52 2.14 -10.65 -11.16
N ARG A 53 3.35 -11.13 -10.84
CA ARG A 53 4.47 -10.30 -10.37
C ARG A 53 5.44 -9.89 -11.48
N ASP A 54 5.22 -10.34 -12.70
CA ASP A 54 6.12 -10.09 -13.82
C ASP A 54 6.05 -8.65 -14.31
N SER A 55 7.18 -8.13 -14.78
CA SER A 55 7.29 -6.76 -15.32
C SER A 55 6.70 -6.64 -16.73
N LEU A 56 6.61 -7.75 -17.47
CA LEU A 56 5.99 -7.85 -18.77
C LEU A 56 4.94 -8.96 -18.73
N VAL A 57 3.68 -8.62 -18.98
CA VAL A 57 2.58 -9.60 -19.02
C VAL A 57 2.19 -9.84 -20.47
N THR A 58 2.49 -11.06 -20.95
CA THR A 58 2.13 -11.54 -22.29
C THR A 58 1.10 -12.66 -22.20
N LEU A 59 0.40 -12.94 -23.31
CA LEU A 59 -0.59 -14.02 -23.40
C LEU A 59 -0.01 -15.38 -23.03
N ALA A 60 1.18 -15.69 -23.53
CA ALA A 60 1.89 -16.94 -23.22
C ALA A 60 2.21 -17.08 -21.72
N SER A 61 2.40 -15.96 -21.00
CA SER A 61 2.70 -15.96 -19.56
C SER A 61 1.47 -16.22 -18.68
N ILE A 62 0.26 -16.05 -19.22
CA ILE A 62 -1.00 -16.14 -18.45
C ILE A 62 -1.90 -17.29 -18.87
N GLU A 63 -1.69 -17.89 -20.05
CA GLU A 63 -2.58 -18.90 -20.63
C GLU A 63 -2.85 -20.11 -19.71
N ASP A 64 -1.80 -20.62 -19.05
CA ASP A 64 -1.90 -21.72 -18.09
C ASP A 64 -2.47 -21.31 -16.72
N ARG A 65 -2.59 -20.01 -16.46
CA ARG A 65 -3.00 -19.42 -15.17
C ARG A 65 -4.36 -18.74 -15.23
N LEU A 66 -5.15 -18.93 -16.29
CA LEU A 66 -6.42 -18.22 -16.50
C LEU A 66 -7.68 -19.08 -16.24
N THR A 67 -7.54 -20.31 -15.78
CA THR A 67 -8.69 -21.19 -15.47
C THR A 67 -9.30 -20.84 -14.11
N GLY A 68 -10.54 -20.31 -14.14
CA GLY A 68 -11.36 -20.08 -12.93
C GLY A 68 -11.13 -18.77 -12.18
N ILE A 69 -10.50 -17.77 -12.83
CA ILE A 69 -10.19 -16.47 -12.22
C ILE A 69 -11.12 -15.38 -12.74
N SER A 70 -11.63 -14.54 -11.84
CA SER A 70 -12.50 -13.39 -12.15
C SER A 70 -11.76 -12.04 -12.04
N ARG A 71 -10.57 -12.04 -11.45
CA ARG A 71 -9.75 -10.86 -11.21
C ARG A 71 -8.26 -11.15 -11.35
N MET A 72 -7.55 -10.34 -12.13
CA MET A 72 -6.10 -10.40 -12.28
C MET A 72 -5.46 -9.17 -11.62
N VAL A 73 -4.59 -9.40 -10.64
CA VAL A 73 -3.81 -8.35 -9.98
C VAL A 73 -2.43 -8.28 -10.62
N VAL A 74 -2.12 -7.13 -11.22
CA VAL A 74 -0.82 -6.87 -11.88
C VAL A 74 -0.01 -5.84 -11.11
N SER A 75 1.32 -5.94 -11.13
CA SER A 75 2.19 -4.95 -10.49
C SER A 75 1.94 -3.54 -11.05
N SER A 76 2.17 -2.49 -10.25
CA SER A 76 1.93 -1.10 -10.66
C SER A 76 2.84 -0.64 -11.81
N ARG A 77 3.99 -1.32 -12.00
CA ARG A 77 4.98 -1.07 -13.05
C ARG A 77 4.89 -2.05 -14.22
N ALA A 78 3.98 -3.03 -14.18
CA ALA A 78 3.86 -4.02 -15.24
C ALA A 78 3.36 -3.39 -16.55
N ILE A 79 4.05 -3.70 -17.64
CA ILE A 79 3.58 -3.41 -18.98
C ILE A 79 2.65 -4.56 -19.40
N VAL A 80 1.36 -4.24 -19.50
CA VAL A 80 0.34 -5.18 -19.98
C VAL A 80 0.18 -4.97 -21.47
N THR A 81 0.43 -6.01 -22.25
CA THR A 81 0.25 -5.96 -23.71
C THR A 81 -1.24 -5.81 -24.08
N PRO A 82 -1.60 -5.09 -25.16
CA PRO A 82 -3.00 -4.90 -25.56
C PRO A 82 -3.75 -6.23 -25.76
N ALA A 83 -3.08 -7.24 -26.34
CA ALA A 83 -3.65 -8.56 -26.56
C ALA A 83 -4.08 -9.26 -25.25
N VAL A 84 -3.36 -9.03 -24.14
CA VAL A 84 -3.74 -9.53 -22.81
C VAL A 84 -4.99 -8.82 -22.29
N VAL A 85 -5.11 -7.51 -22.50
CA VAL A 85 -6.30 -6.75 -22.10
C VAL A 85 -7.54 -7.23 -22.84
N ASP A 86 -7.42 -7.46 -24.15
CA ASP A 86 -8.51 -7.94 -24.98
C ASP A 86 -8.98 -9.34 -24.58
N GLU A 87 -8.04 -10.24 -24.31
CA GLU A 87 -8.37 -11.62 -23.90
C GLU A 87 -9.01 -11.67 -22.51
N LEU A 88 -8.52 -10.87 -21.56
CA LEU A 88 -9.11 -10.76 -20.23
C LEU A 88 -10.53 -10.18 -20.29
N ARG A 89 -10.77 -9.20 -21.17
CA ARG A 89 -12.10 -8.65 -21.41
C ARG A 89 -13.05 -9.69 -22.00
N LYS A 90 -12.62 -10.48 -23.00
CA LYS A 90 -13.42 -11.57 -23.58
C LYS A 90 -13.82 -12.62 -22.54
N ARG A 91 -12.95 -12.88 -21.56
CA ARG A 91 -13.19 -13.85 -20.48
C ARG A 91 -13.90 -13.24 -19.26
N GLY A 92 -14.26 -11.96 -19.28
CA GLY A 92 -14.95 -11.29 -18.17
C GLY A 92 -14.07 -11.08 -16.93
N ILE A 93 -12.74 -11.08 -17.09
CA ILE A 93 -11.76 -11.00 -16.00
C ILE A 93 -11.35 -9.54 -15.80
N SER A 94 -11.54 -9.03 -14.58
CA SER A 94 -11.19 -7.65 -14.22
C SER A 94 -9.69 -7.49 -13.93
N ILE A 95 -9.04 -6.50 -14.54
CA ILE A 95 -7.63 -6.17 -14.26
C ILE A 95 -7.60 -5.12 -13.15
N VAL A 96 -6.85 -5.39 -12.09
CA VAL A 96 -6.61 -4.44 -11.01
C VAL A 96 -5.11 -4.26 -10.83
N ARG A 97 -4.62 -3.02 -10.89
CA ARG A 97 -3.22 -2.75 -10.59
C ARG A 97 -2.99 -2.87 -9.09
N SER A 98 -1.85 -3.39 -8.67
CA SER A 98 -1.58 -3.75 -7.28
C SER A 98 -1.66 -2.55 -6.32
N ALA A 99 -1.48 -1.32 -6.80
CA ALA A 99 -1.73 -0.11 -6.02
C ALA A 99 -3.23 0.08 -5.67
N ASP A 100 -4.14 -0.31 -6.57
CA ASP A 100 -5.60 -0.25 -6.38
C ASP A 100 -6.16 -1.52 -5.74
N ALA A 101 -5.52 -2.68 -5.95
CA ALA A 101 -5.96 -3.96 -5.39
C ALA A 101 -5.85 -3.98 -3.86
N ILE A 102 -4.79 -3.35 -3.32
CA ILE A 102 -4.58 -3.19 -1.87
C ILE A 102 -5.63 -2.24 -1.26
N ALA A 103 -6.09 -1.24 -2.03
CA ALA A 103 -7.06 -0.25 -1.56
C ALA A 103 -8.52 -0.75 -1.56
N GLY A 104 -8.84 -1.80 -2.33
CA GLY A 104 -10.23 -2.24 -2.54
C GLY A 104 -10.61 -3.59 -1.94
N THR A 105 -9.67 -4.54 -1.80
CA THR A 105 -10.05 -5.94 -1.47
C THR A 105 -9.58 -6.40 -0.09
N THR A 106 -8.59 -5.74 0.50
CA THR A 106 -7.99 -6.16 1.78
C THR A 106 -8.57 -5.47 3.02
N LEU A 107 -9.23 -4.32 2.88
CA LEU A 107 -9.66 -3.51 4.04
C LEU A 107 -10.96 -3.99 4.69
N ALA A 108 -11.88 -4.59 3.92
CA ALA A 108 -13.15 -5.07 4.46
C ALA A 108 -13.01 -6.35 5.31
N ASN A 109 -11.97 -7.16 5.05
CA ASN A 109 -11.78 -8.45 5.72
C ASN A 109 -10.85 -8.40 6.94
N LEU A 110 -10.19 -7.28 7.23
CA LEU A 110 -9.27 -7.20 8.37
C LEU A 110 -9.97 -6.88 9.69
N GLY A 111 -11.25 -6.47 9.70
CA GLY A 111 -12.01 -6.21 10.93
C GLY A 111 -11.35 -5.18 11.87
N ARG A 112 -10.51 -4.29 11.32
CA ARG A 112 -9.70 -3.33 12.07
C ARG A 112 -10.38 -1.97 12.08
N GLU A 113 -10.55 -1.43 13.28
CA GLU A 113 -11.08 -0.08 13.49
C GLU A 113 -9.95 0.94 13.39
N LEU A 114 -10.07 1.86 12.42
CA LEU A 114 -9.18 3.00 12.29
C LEU A 114 -9.76 4.18 13.08
N VAL A 115 -8.97 4.74 13.97
CA VAL A 115 -9.36 5.91 14.75
C VAL A 115 -8.65 7.14 14.19
N VAL A 116 -9.41 8.12 13.74
CA VAL A 116 -8.88 9.37 13.17
C VAL A 116 -9.21 10.54 14.09
N THR A 117 -8.27 11.46 14.26
CA THR A 117 -8.54 12.75 14.90
C THR A 117 -7.81 13.89 14.20
N LEU A 118 -8.33 15.12 14.35
CA LEU A 118 -7.76 16.34 13.81
C LEU A 118 -7.45 17.29 14.97
N ALA A 119 -6.20 17.73 15.10
CA ALA A 119 -5.75 18.53 16.24
C ALA A 119 -5.52 20.02 15.92
N SER A 120 -6.03 20.54 14.80
CA SER A 120 -5.76 21.93 14.38
C SER A 120 -7.02 22.74 14.14
N ASP A 121 -7.07 23.92 14.77
CA ASP A 121 -7.98 25.01 14.45
C ASP A 121 -7.73 25.44 12.99
N GLY A 122 -8.72 25.23 12.11
CA GLY A 122 -8.61 25.52 10.67
C GLY A 122 -8.74 24.29 9.77
N LEU A 123 -8.59 23.08 10.32
CA LEU A 123 -8.88 21.82 9.62
C LEU A 123 -10.32 21.34 9.79
N ALA A 124 -11.11 22.04 10.62
CA ALA A 124 -12.52 21.73 10.87
C ALA A 124 -13.38 21.81 9.60
N ALA A 125 -13.13 22.78 8.71
CA ALA A 125 -13.89 22.93 7.47
C ALA A 125 -13.68 21.77 6.49
N LEU A 126 -12.51 21.14 6.50
CA LEU A 126 -12.16 20.00 5.65
C LEU A 126 -12.56 18.66 6.26
N ARG A 127 -13.15 18.66 7.47
CA ARG A 127 -13.48 17.46 8.24
C ARG A 127 -14.53 16.61 7.54
N THR A 128 -15.66 17.21 7.15
CA THR A 128 -16.79 16.48 6.56
C THR A 128 -16.39 15.76 5.27
N ASP A 129 -15.66 16.46 4.40
CA ASP A 129 -15.20 15.90 3.12
C ASP A 129 -14.19 14.78 3.34
N LEU A 130 -13.22 14.99 4.22
CA LEU A 130 -12.17 14.02 4.50
C LEU A 130 -12.73 12.73 5.12
N VAL A 131 -13.66 12.89 6.06
CA VAL A 131 -14.31 11.76 6.73
C VAL A 131 -15.17 10.98 5.75
N SER A 132 -15.89 11.66 4.85
CA SER A 132 -16.68 10.98 3.83
C SER A 132 -15.81 10.14 2.88
N VAL A 133 -14.64 10.65 2.47
CA VAL A 133 -13.71 9.93 1.61
C VAL A 133 -13.05 8.76 2.34
N LEU A 134 -12.65 8.95 3.59
CA LEU A 134 -12.06 7.88 4.40
C LEU A 134 -13.09 6.79 4.73
N ARG A 135 -14.33 7.14 5.07
CA ARG A 135 -15.41 6.17 5.33
C ARG A 135 -15.76 5.31 4.12
N ARG A 136 -15.71 5.88 2.90
CA ARG A 136 -15.86 5.09 1.66
C ARG A 136 -14.77 4.04 1.47
N THR A 137 -13.61 4.24 2.09
CA THR A 137 -12.46 3.35 1.98
C THR A 137 -12.40 2.36 3.14
N ILE A 138 -12.75 2.82 4.34
CA ILE A 138 -12.62 2.09 5.59
C ILE A 138 -13.98 2.20 6.31
N PRO A 139 -14.83 1.16 6.22
CA PRO A 139 -16.18 1.21 6.80
C PRO A 139 -16.16 1.28 8.34
N GLN A 140 -15.09 0.80 8.98
CA GLN A 140 -14.89 0.81 10.44
C GLN A 140 -14.11 2.04 10.94
N LEU A 141 -14.28 3.18 10.27
CA LEU A 141 -13.64 4.44 10.65
C LEU A 141 -14.37 5.09 11.84
N GLU A 142 -13.69 5.20 12.97
CA GLU A 142 -14.12 6.02 14.08
C GLU A 142 -13.41 7.38 14.02
N LEU A 143 -14.20 8.44 14.18
CA LEU A 143 -13.69 9.80 14.21
C LEU A 143 -13.82 10.32 15.64
N ILE A 144 -12.69 10.74 16.23
CA ILE A 144 -12.69 11.41 17.53
C ILE A 144 -12.90 12.89 17.29
N ASP A 145 -14.11 13.33 17.58
CA ASP A 145 -14.55 14.72 17.40
C ASP A 145 -14.82 15.47 18.71
N ASN A 146 -14.74 14.75 19.83
CA ASN A 146 -15.18 15.24 21.13
C ASN A 146 -14.03 15.76 22.01
N CYS A 147 -12.90 16.14 21.40
CA CYS A 147 -11.82 16.72 22.18
C CYS A 147 -12.32 18.05 22.74
N ARG A 148 -12.61 18.03 24.06
CA ARG A 148 -13.20 19.17 24.80
C ARG A 148 -12.28 20.38 24.85
N SER A 149 -11.01 20.21 24.47
CA SER A 149 -10.00 21.25 24.46
C SER A 149 -9.28 21.31 23.10
N PRO A 150 -8.87 22.51 22.65
CA PRO A 150 -8.14 22.70 21.40
C PRO A 150 -6.65 22.32 21.51
N LYS A 151 -6.19 21.89 22.70
CA LYS A 151 -4.77 21.60 22.94
C LYS A 151 -4.41 20.25 22.33
N LEU A 152 -3.32 20.23 21.57
CA LEU A 152 -2.77 19.01 20.96
C LEU A 152 -2.56 17.88 21.98
N GLU A 153 -2.10 18.20 23.19
CA GLU A 153 -1.82 17.21 24.24
C GLU A 153 -3.06 16.42 24.66
N ASP A 154 -4.19 17.11 24.83
CA ASP A 154 -5.44 16.47 25.27
C ASP A 154 -6.04 15.61 24.14
N VAL A 155 -6.02 16.13 22.91
CA VAL A 155 -6.44 15.38 21.70
C VAL A 155 -5.60 14.11 21.55
N LEU A 156 -4.30 14.23 21.77
CA LEU A 156 -3.37 13.13 21.66
C LEU A 156 -3.54 12.11 22.79
N ALA A 157 -3.80 12.56 24.01
CA ALA A 157 -4.10 11.68 25.14
C ALA A 157 -5.35 10.85 24.88
N GLU A 158 -6.42 11.45 24.33
CA GLU A 158 -7.63 10.72 23.95
C GLU A 158 -7.37 9.71 22.82
N LEU A 159 -6.66 10.13 21.76
CA LEU A 159 -6.32 9.24 20.65
C LEU A 159 -5.47 8.05 21.11
N THR A 160 -4.40 8.32 21.84
CA THR A 160 -3.46 7.29 22.32
C THR A 160 -4.14 6.32 23.28
N SER A 161 -5.03 6.81 24.15
CA SER A 161 -5.86 5.94 25.01
C SER A 161 -6.68 4.94 24.19
N ARG A 162 -7.33 5.38 23.09
CA ARG A 162 -8.11 4.47 22.24
C ARG A 162 -7.27 3.48 21.43
N VAL A 163 -6.08 3.92 20.97
CA VAL A 163 -5.10 3.06 20.29
C VAL A 163 -4.64 1.93 21.21
N VAL A 164 -4.25 2.27 22.45
CA VAL A 164 -3.75 1.29 23.43
C VAL A 164 -4.84 0.36 23.93
N SER A 165 -6.01 0.89 24.30
CA SER A 165 -7.06 0.13 24.99
C SER A 165 -7.72 -0.95 24.12
N ARG A 166 -7.78 -0.74 22.81
CA ARG A 166 -8.53 -1.61 21.88
C ARG A 166 -7.65 -2.24 20.79
N GLY A 167 -6.32 -2.09 20.89
CA GLY A 167 -5.39 -2.56 19.85
C GLY A 167 -5.70 -1.95 18.48
N ARG A 168 -6.25 -0.74 18.47
CA ARG A 168 -6.69 -0.03 17.27
C ARG A 168 -5.51 0.69 16.65
N VAL A 169 -5.70 1.10 15.41
CA VAL A 169 -4.69 1.90 14.70
C VAL A 169 -5.14 3.35 14.67
N GLY A 170 -4.22 4.27 14.93
CA GLY A 170 -4.50 5.70 15.04
C GLY A 170 -3.95 6.49 13.86
N LEU A 171 -4.69 7.51 13.42
CA LEU A 171 -4.23 8.50 12.46
C LEU A 171 -4.53 9.91 12.97
N LEU A 172 -3.47 10.70 13.15
CA LEU A 172 -3.54 12.08 13.61
C LEU A 172 -3.23 13.04 12.48
N LEU A 173 -4.12 14.00 12.26
CA LEU A 173 -3.91 15.10 11.33
C LEU A 173 -3.56 16.36 12.09
N THR A 174 -2.36 16.89 11.87
CA THR A 174 -1.86 18.10 12.54
C THR A 174 -0.78 18.78 11.70
N SER A 175 -0.67 20.11 11.80
CA SER A 175 0.44 20.87 11.22
C SER A 175 1.76 20.65 11.98
N THR A 176 1.70 20.30 13.27
CA THR A 176 2.87 20.13 14.15
C THR A 176 3.27 18.65 14.29
N THR A 177 3.57 18.00 13.18
CA THR A 177 3.77 16.55 13.11
C THR A 177 4.91 16.03 14.00
N ALA A 178 6.04 16.73 14.03
CA ALA A 178 7.20 16.32 14.83
C ALA A 178 6.91 16.33 16.35
N VAL A 179 6.25 17.39 16.83
CA VAL A 179 5.88 17.52 18.25
C VAL A 179 4.85 16.46 18.62
N ALA A 180 3.85 16.25 17.78
CA ALA A 180 2.81 15.26 18.02
C ALA A 180 3.37 13.83 18.05
N ALA A 181 4.25 13.46 17.13
CA ALA A 181 4.90 12.16 17.13
C ALA A 181 5.80 11.96 18.35
N ALA A 182 6.56 12.99 18.74
CA ALA A 182 7.41 12.94 19.94
C ALA A 182 6.58 12.76 21.21
N LEU A 183 5.47 13.49 21.36
CA LEU A 183 4.56 13.34 22.49
C LEU A 183 3.88 11.97 22.50
N ALA A 184 3.46 11.46 21.34
CA ALA A 184 2.79 10.19 21.23
C ALA A 184 3.69 9.01 21.62
N ASN A 185 4.97 9.07 21.23
CA ASN A 185 5.97 8.06 21.59
C ASN A 185 6.34 8.06 23.08
N ARG A 186 5.90 9.05 23.87
CA ARG A 186 6.01 9.00 25.34
C ARG A 186 4.98 8.06 25.96
N THR A 187 3.90 7.75 25.25
CA THR A 187 2.85 6.86 25.76
C THR A 187 3.25 5.40 25.55
N ARG A 188 3.27 4.63 26.64
CA ARG A 188 3.60 3.21 26.58
C ARG A 188 2.61 2.46 25.69
N GLY A 189 3.13 1.64 24.78
CA GLY A 189 2.31 0.88 23.83
C GLY A 189 1.95 1.63 22.56
N VAL A 190 2.37 2.89 22.41
CA VAL A 190 2.23 3.67 21.17
C VAL A 190 3.56 3.74 20.44
N ARG A 191 3.51 3.51 19.12
CA ARG A 191 4.63 3.65 18.19
C ARG A 191 4.16 4.55 17.06
N ALA A 192 4.45 5.83 17.24
CA ALA A 192 4.06 6.90 16.36
C ALA A 192 5.12 7.17 15.29
N LEU A 193 4.67 7.24 14.03
CA LEU A 193 5.49 7.57 12.88
C LEU A 193 4.95 8.83 12.20
N VAL A 194 5.82 9.76 11.82
CA VAL A 194 5.47 10.84 10.90
C VAL A 194 5.57 10.30 9.48
N ALA A 195 4.45 10.26 8.75
CA ALA A 195 4.43 9.80 7.37
C ALA A 195 4.06 10.95 6.42
N THR A 196 4.84 11.06 5.35
CA THR A 196 4.55 11.98 4.23
C THR A 196 4.07 11.22 2.99
N SER A 197 4.34 9.91 2.93
CA SER A 197 3.96 9.06 1.81
C SER A 197 3.63 7.64 2.29
N GLY A 198 3.01 6.84 1.42
CA GLY A 198 2.85 5.42 1.68
C GLY A 198 4.21 4.70 1.84
N GLN A 199 5.23 5.10 1.09
CA GLN A 199 6.52 4.40 1.08
C GLN A 199 7.21 4.48 2.44
N SER A 200 7.16 5.64 3.10
CA SER A 200 7.70 5.80 4.46
C SER A 200 7.04 4.87 5.49
N ILE A 201 5.81 4.42 5.22
CA ILE A 201 5.11 3.47 6.09
C ILE A 201 5.63 2.06 5.84
N ASP A 202 5.78 1.66 4.58
CA ASP A 202 6.28 0.34 4.23
C ASP A 202 7.70 0.15 4.78
N ASP A 203 8.59 1.13 4.57
CA ASP A 203 9.97 1.08 5.03
C ASP A 203 10.06 1.00 6.58
N ALA A 204 9.15 1.69 7.27
CA ALA A 204 9.09 1.70 8.73
C ALA A 204 8.26 0.56 9.32
N ALA A 205 7.43 -0.13 8.52
CA ALA A 205 6.54 -1.18 9.00
C ALA A 205 7.33 -2.36 9.56
N ASP A 206 8.38 -2.76 8.84
CA ASP A 206 9.21 -3.91 9.21
C ASP A 206 10.09 -3.63 10.44
N THR A 207 10.44 -2.36 10.68
CA THR A 207 11.34 -1.97 11.78
C THR A 207 10.60 -1.51 13.03
N LEU A 208 9.60 -0.65 12.88
CA LEU A 208 8.92 0.05 13.99
C LEU A 208 7.53 -0.53 14.28
N ALA A 209 6.91 -1.23 13.32
CA ALA A 209 5.53 -1.68 13.39
C ALA A 209 4.59 -0.59 13.98
N PRO A 210 4.49 0.59 13.34
CA PRO A 210 3.79 1.74 13.88
C PRO A 210 2.30 1.45 14.03
N ASN A 211 1.72 1.84 15.17
CA ASN A 211 0.27 1.77 15.42
C ASN A 211 -0.40 3.15 15.45
N LEU A 212 0.38 4.21 15.30
CA LEU A 212 -0.12 5.57 15.16
C LEU A 212 0.67 6.27 14.05
N ILE A 213 -0.03 6.92 13.11
CA ILE A 213 0.60 7.76 12.10
C ILE A 213 0.18 9.20 12.31
N VAL A 214 1.16 10.10 12.22
CA VAL A 214 0.96 11.55 12.24
C VAL A 214 1.23 12.10 10.84
N VAL A 215 0.25 12.81 10.28
CA VAL A 215 0.33 13.37 8.93
C VAL A 215 0.02 14.86 8.94
N ASP A 216 0.81 15.61 8.20
CA ASP A 216 0.50 17.00 7.89
C ASP A 216 -0.50 17.05 6.74
N ARG A 217 -1.73 17.45 7.04
CA ARG A 217 -2.79 17.50 6.04
C ARG A 217 -2.54 18.55 4.96
N LEU A 218 -1.78 19.60 5.23
CA LEU A 218 -1.46 20.63 4.23
C LEU A 218 -0.43 20.13 3.21
N LYS A 219 0.38 19.14 3.58
CA LYS A 219 1.42 18.55 2.71
C LYS A 219 0.96 17.32 1.94
N VAL A 220 -0.18 16.75 2.31
CA VAL A 220 -0.67 15.47 1.79
C VAL A 220 -2.03 15.65 1.15
N ASN A 221 -2.18 15.22 -0.10
CA ASN A 221 -3.46 15.27 -0.79
C ASN A 221 -4.42 14.15 -0.33
N VAL A 222 -5.69 14.24 -0.71
CA VAL A 222 -6.72 13.28 -0.27
C VAL A 222 -6.42 11.84 -0.73
N TRP A 223 -5.86 11.68 -1.93
CA TRP A 223 -5.50 10.35 -2.46
C TRP A 223 -4.36 9.71 -1.69
N GLN A 224 -3.32 10.48 -1.37
CA GLN A 224 -2.20 10.04 -0.54
C GLN A 224 -2.67 9.72 0.88
N LEU A 225 -3.56 10.53 1.46
CA LEU A 225 -4.14 10.24 2.76
C LEU A 225 -4.92 8.92 2.77
N ARG A 226 -5.70 8.66 1.71
CA ARG A 226 -6.41 7.38 1.53
C ARG A 226 -5.42 6.22 1.43
N ALA A 227 -4.33 6.37 0.68
CA ALA A 227 -3.29 5.35 0.58
C ALA A 227 -2.58 5.10 1.92
N ILE A 228 -2.27 6.17 2.67
CA ILE A 228 -1.69 6.09 4.02
C ILE A 228 -2.62 5.35 4.98
N ALA A 229 -3.91 5.73 5.02
CA ALA A 229 -4.89 5.09 5.88
C ALA A 229 -5.09 3.60 5.53
N SER A 230 -5.14 3.29 4.24
CA SER A 230 -5.24 1.91 3.73
C SER A 230 -4.03 1.06 4.14
N ARG A 231 -2.82 1.59 3.98
CA ARG A 231 -1.58 0.88 4.36
C ARG A 231 -1.48 0.70 5.86
N LEU A 232 -1.81 1.73 6.62
CA LEU A 232 -1.80 1.68 8.08
C LEU A 232 -2.72 0.57 8.62
N VAL A 233 -3.94 0.47 8.10
CA VAL A 233 -4.86 -0.62 8.48
C VAL A 233 -4.32 -1.98 8.05
N SER A 234 -3.56 -2.06 6.94
CA SER A 234 -2.96 -3.31 6.47
C SER A 234 -1.78 -3.75 7.36
N HIS A 235 -0.92 -2.82 7.78
CA HIS A 235 0.28 -3.09 8.60
C HIS A 235 0.03 -3.10 10.12
N GLY A 236 -1.06 -2.50 10.60
CA GLY A 236 -1.27 -2.17 12.01
C GLY A 236 -1.49 -3.31 13.01
N VAL A 237 -1.07 -4.55 12.73
CA VAL A 237 -1.02 -5.62 13.73
C VAL A 237 0.30 -6.38 13.62
N MET A 238 1.25 -6.05 14.49
CA MET A 238 1.96 -7.11 15.21
C MET A 238 1.38 -7.14 16.62
N THR A 239 1.21 -8.36 17.13
CA THR A 239 0.85 -8.75 18.49
C THR A 239 1.36 -7.76 19.55
N PRO A 240 0.66 -7.61 20.70
CA PRO A 240 1.16 -6.79 21.80
C PRO A 240 2.60 -7.18 22.04
N ALA A 241 3.52 -6.21 21.89
CA ALA A 241 4.92 -6.43 22.12
C ALA A 241 5.04 -7.14 23.47
N ALA A 242 5.69 -8.30 23.48
CA ALA A 242 6.00 -9.00 24.72
C ALA A 242 6.52 -7.97 25.72
N PRO A 243 6.05 -7.98 26.98
CA PRO A 243 6.51 -7.01 27.95
C PRO A 243 8.04 -7.05 27.97
N TRP A 244 8.66 -5.86 27.94
CA TRP A 244 10.11 -5.63 27.92
C TRP A 244 10.90 -6.50 28.93
N ASN A 245 10.22 -7.05 29.92
CA ASN A 245 10.68 -7.96 30.95
C ASN A 245 11.10 -9.36 30.45
N GLN A 246 11.02 -9.67 29.14
CA GLN A 246 11.44 -10.97 28.59
C GLN A 246 12.69 -10.92 27.70
N LEU A 247 13.35 -9.75 27.58
CA LEU A 247 14.57 -9.56 26.76
C LEU A 247 15.80 -9.16 27.58
N LEU A 248 15.76 -9.35 28.91
CA LEU A 248 16.89 -9.23 29.84
C LEU A 248 16.96 -10.50 30.68
#